data_AF-A0AAE0AI85-F1
#
_entry.id   AF-A0AAE0AI85-F1
#
_cell.length_a   1.000
_cell.length_b   1.000
_cell.length_c   1.000
_cell.angle_alpha   90.00
_cell.angle_beta   90.00
_cell.angle_gamma   90.00
#
_symmetry.space_group_name_H-M   'P 1'
#
loop_
_entity.id
_entity.type
_entity.pdbx_description
1 polymer ?
#
loop_
_entity_poly.entity_id
_entity_poly.type
_entity_poly.pdbx_seq_one_letter_code
_entity_poly.pdbx_strand_id
1 'polypeptide(L)' 'MAVSSLESSSQFDHTPLYCEENVYFLCKKLCANGVAEADGSDLYVVFISNEKKQAYYNATLSRASL' A
#
# COMPACT_ATOMS: atom_id res chain seq x y z
N MET A 1 15.52 -16.65 -9.45
CA MET A 1 15.37 -17.61 -8.34
C MET A 1 14.16 -17.18 -7.52
N ALA A 2 13.30 -18.15 -7.17
CA ALA A 2 12.13 -18.09 -6.28
C ALA A 2 11.24 -16.83 -6.33
N VAL A 3 10.11 -16.91 -7.05
CA VAL A 3 8.93 -16.11 -6.73
C VAL A 3 8.36 -16.66 -5.41
N SER A 4 8.79 -16.08 -4.29
CA SER A 4 8.27 -16.42 -2.97
C SER A 4 6.84 -15.90 -2.87
N SER A 5 5.93 -16.85 -2.60
CA SER A 5 4.54 -16.72 -2.13
C SER A 5 4.05 -15.29 -1.90
N LEU A 6 2.94 -14.92 -2.55
CA LEU A 6 2.14 -13.71 -2.26
C LEU A 6 2.04 -13.54 -0.73
N GLU A 7 2.79 -12.61 -0.17
CA GLU A 7 2.87 -12.39 1.28
C GLU A 7 1.47 -12.03 1.80
N SER A 8 1.09 -12.62 2.93
CA SER A 8 -0.20 -12.31 3.55
C SER A 8 -0.22 -10.83 3.96
N SER A 9 -1.35 -10.14 3.71
CA SER A 9 -1.49 -8.71 4.00
C SER A 9 -1.21 -8.33 5.45
N SER A 10 -1.28 -9.29 6.38
CA SER A 10 -0.95 -9.14 7.80
C SER A 10 0.52 -8.85 8.08
N GLN A 11 1.43 -9.03 7.12
CA GLN A 11 2.85 -8.72 7.27
C GLN A 11 3.16 -7.24 7.10
N PHE A 12 2.22 -6.44 6.59
CA PHE A 12 2.41 -5.00 6.39
C PHE A 12 1.64 -4.23 7.45
N ASP A 13 2.33 -3.30 8.11
CA ASP A 13 1.70 -2.36 9.02
C ASP A 13 0.68 -1.52 8.24
N HIS A 14 -0.55 -1.47 8.76
CA HIS A 14 -1.64 -0.77 8.11
C HIS A 14 -2.45 0.04 9.12
N THR A 15 -2.44 1.35 8.96
CA THR A 15 -3.29 2.28 9.71
C THR A 15 -4.44 2.76 8.81
N PRO A 16 -5.72 2.49 9.17
CA PRO A 16 -6.86 2.96 8.38
C PRO A 16 -6.83 4.47 8.18
N LEU A 17 -7.16 4.94 6.97
CA LEU A 17 -7.19 6.35 6.55
C LEU A 17 -5.82 7.04 6.39
N TYR A 18 -4.70 6.32 6.55
CA TYR A 18 -3.33 6.84 6.33
C TYR A 18 -2.67 6.12 5.14
N CYS A 19 -3.31 6.17 3.98
CA CYS A 19 -2.87 5.40 2.81
C CYS A 19 -1.47 5.78 2.33
N GLU A 20 -1.10 7.07 2.44
CA GLU A 20 0.21 7.61 2.11
C GLU A 20 1.32 7.02 2.98
N GLU A 21 1.11 6.91 4.30
CA GLU A 21 2.08 6.32 5.22
C GLU A 21 2.18 4.81 5.01
N ASN A 22 1.05 4.14 4.83
CA ASN A 22 1.01 2.69 4.59
C ASN A 22 1.79 2.33 3.31
N VAL A 23 1.60 3.09 2.21
CA VAL A 23 2.33 2.86 0.96
C VAL A 23 3.82 3.19 1.11
N TYR A 24 4.17 4.24 1.86
CA TYR A 24 5.57 4.56 2.15
C TYR A 24 6.30 3.41 2.86
N PHE A 25 5.70 2.82 3.91
CA PHE A 25 6.29 1.69 4.61
C PHE A 25 6.33 0.42 3.75
N LEU A 26 5.31 0.20 2.91
CA LEU A 26 5.30 -0.88 1.93
C LEU A 26 6.49 -0.77 0.97
N CYS A 27 6.69 0.39 0.33
CA CYS A 27 7.81 0.63 -0.58
C CYS A 27 9.16 0.37 0.10
N LYS A 28 9.36 0.91 1.32
CA LYS A 28 10.58 0.64 2.09
C LYS A 28 10.83 -0.85 2.33
N LYS A 29 9.78 -1.61 2.66
CA LYS A 29 9.89 -3.04 2.94
C LYS A 29 10.20 -3.84 1.67
N LEU A 30 9.59 -3.47 0.55
CA LEU A 30 9.90 -4.08 -0.75
C LEU A 30 11.35 -3.84 -1.17
N CYS A 31 11.87 -2.62 -1.01
CA CYS A 31 13.28 -2.31 -1.25
C CYS A 31 14.20 -3.07 -0.29
N ALA A 32 13.89 -3.09 1.01
CA ALA A 32 14.70 -3.80 2.02
C ALA A 32 14.75 -5.32 1.79
N ASN A 33 13.67 -5.90 1.27
CA ASN A 33 13.58 -7.32 0.93
C ASN A 33 14.20 -7.67 -0.43
N GLY A 34 14.70 -6.68 -1.19
CA GLY A 34 15.25 -6.89 -2.53
C GLY A 34 14.20 -7.24 -3.58
N VAL A 35 12.92 -6.94 -3.32
CA VAL A 35 11.83 -7.12 -4.29
C VAL A 35 11.79 -5.97 -5.30
N ALA A 36 12.16 -4.78 -4.84
CA ALA A 36 12.30 -3.57 -5.65
C ALA A 36 13.77 -3.09 -5.62
N GLU A 37 14.13 -2.18 -6.52
CA GLU A 37 15.44 -1.55 -6.52
C GLU A 37 15.71 -0.83 -5.19
N ALA A 38 16.97 -0.75 -4.79
CA ALA A 38 17.36 -0.18 -3.50
C ALA A 38 16.95 1.30 -3.33
N ASP A 39 16.83 2.02 -4.45
CA ASP A 39 16.34 3.40 -4.54
C ASP A 39 14.84 3.50 -4.85
N GLY A 40 14.17 2.36 -5.07
CA GLY A 40 12.76 2.27 -5.42
C GLY A 40 12.41 2.85 -6.79
N SER A 41 13.39 2.99 -7.69
CA SER A 41 13.21 3.59 -9.02
C SER A 41 12.24 2.82 -9.94
N ASP A 42 12.00 1.54 -9.65
CA ASP A 42 11.04 0.67 -10.32
C ASP A 42 9.63 0.70 -9.69
N LEU A 43 9.44 1.42 -8.57
CA LEU A 43 8.16 1.57 -7.88
C LEU A 43 7.45 2.87 -8.27
N TYR A 44 6.12 2.77 -8.42
CA TYR A 44 5.25 3.92 -8.71
C TYR A 44 4.14 4.02 -7.67
N VAL A 45 4.00 5.21 -7.07
CA VAL A 45 2.92 5.52 -6.12
C VAL A 45 1.92 6.44 -6.82
N VAL A 46 0.67 5.98 -6.94
CA VAL A 46 -0.39 6.72 -7.62
C VAL A 46 -1.40 7.23 -6.60
N PHE A 47 -1.48 8.55 -6.45
CA PHE A 47 -2.50 9.21 -5.64
C PHE A 47 -3.78 9.39 -6.44
N ILE A 48 -4.87 8.80 -5.93
CA ILE A 48 -6.18 8.87 -6.57
C ILE A 48 -7.01 9.94 -5.85
N SER A 49 -7.28 11.04 -6.55
CA SER A 49 -8.09 12.15 -6.04
C SER A 49 -8.80 12.85 -7.21
N ASN A 50 -9.77 13.70 -6.89
CA ASN A 50 -10.40 14.63 -7.83
C ASN A 50 -10.63 15.99 -7.15
N GLU A 51 -11.07 17.01 -7.91
CA GLU A 51 -11.30 18.36 -7.36
C GLU A 51 -12.29 18.35 -6.18
N LYS A 52 -13.25 17.43 -6.19
CA LYS A 52 -14.27 17.27 -5.14
C LYS A 52 -13.78 16.39 -3.98
N LYS A 53 -12.58 15.82 -4.05
CA LYS A 53 -12.02 14.82 -3.13
C LYS A 53 -12.93 13.61 -2.89
N GLN A 54 -13.74 13.24 -3.88
CA GLN A 54 -14.71 12.15 -3.84
C GLN A 54 -14.35 11.10 -4.90
N ALA A 55 -13.15 10.52 -4.77
CA ALA A 55 -12.61 9.65 -5.80
C ALA A 55 -13.11 8.18 -5.71
N TYR A 56 -13.86 7.82 -4.67
CA TYR A 56 -14.27 6.44 -4.41
C TYR A 56 -15.76 6.33 -4.06
N TYR A 57 -16.52 5.56 -4.86
CA TYR A 57 -17.93 5.25 -4.59
C TYR A 57 -18.15 3.83 -4.04
N ASN A 58 -17.16 2.92 -4.08
CA ASN A 58 -17.26 1.54 -3.56
C ASN A 58 -15.87 0.89 -3.30
N ALA A 59 -15.03 1.48 -2.44
CA ALA A 59 -13.91 0.76 -1.83
C ALA A 59 -14.34 0.37 -0.42
N THR A 60 -14.32 -0.92 -0.10
CA THR A 60 -14.89 -1.55 1.11
C THR A 60 -14.81 -0.70 2.38
N LEU A 61 -15.94 -0.10 2.79
CA LEU A 61 -16.23 0.23 4.18
C LEU A 61 -16.86 -1.01 4.84
N SER A 62 -16.10 -1.77 5.61
CA SER A 62 -16.65 -2.70 6.60
C SER A 62 -15.65 -2.89 7.75
N ARG A 63 -16.00 -2.85 9.04
CA ARG A 63 -17.30 -2.76 9.71
C ARG A 63 -17.13 -1.88 10.96
N ALA A 64 -18.06 -0.97 11.22
CA ALA A 64 -18.23 -0.42 12.57
C ALA A 64 -18.68 -1.57 13.48
N SER A 65 -17.92 -1.86 14.54
CA SER A 65 -18.42 -2.63 15.67
C SER A 65 -18.57 -1.66 16.83
N LEU A 66 -19.82 -1.40 17.20
CA LEU A 66 -20.21 -0.94 18.53
C LEU A 66 -19.82 -1.99 19.57
#